data_AF-A0A532CYI3-F1
#
_entry.id   AF-A0A532CYI3-F1
#
_cell.length_a   1.000
_cell.length_b   1.000
_cell.length_c   1.000
_cell.angle_alpha   90.00
_cell.angle_beta   90.00
_cell.angle_gamma   90.00
#
_symmetry.space_group_name_H-M   'P 1'
#
loop_
_entity.id
_entity.type
_entity.pdbx_description
1 polymer ?
#
loop_
_entity_poly.entity_id
_entity_poly.type
_entity_poly.pdbx_seq_one_letter_code
_entity_poly.pdbx_strand_id
1 'polypeptide(L)' 'MAPSTQQLLKDALQLPDQQRAELVVELLDSLPPAELGQVRSDAAWLAEIDRRARAAQAGVSGVAWEEVRKQVLDRLPKR' A
#
# COMPACT_ATOMS: atom_id res chain seq x y z
N MET A 1 29.68 2.48 -0.41
CA MET A 1 28.60 2.89 -1.34
C MET A 1 27.35 2.11 -0.97
N ALA A 2 26.17 2.74 -1.00
CA ALA A 2 24.93 2.02 -0.72
C ALA A 2 24.61 1.08 -1.90
N PRO A 3 24.03 -0.11 -1.65
CA PRO A 3 23.52 -0.98 -2.72
C PRO A 3 22.43 -0.26 -3.52
N SER A 4 22.27 -0.64 -4.79
CA SER A 4 21.19 -0.10 -5.62
C SER A 4 19.83 -0.57 -5.10
N THR A 5 18.78 0.20 -5.38
CA THR A 5 17.41 -0.16 -4.99
C THR A 5 16.95 -1.47 -5.65
N GLN A 6 17.38 -1.74 -6.89
CA GLN A 6 17.15 -3.04 -7.53
C GLN A 6 17.82 -4.19 -6.79
N GLN A 7 19.06 -4.01 -6.31
CA GLN A 7 19.77 -5.05 -5.56
C GLN A 7 19.06 -5.31 -4.22
N LEU A 8 18.72 -4.25 -3.48
CA LEU A 8 17.96 -4.36 -2.23
C LEU A 8 16.61 -5.06 -2.42
N LEU A 9 15.86 -4.72 -3.48
CA LEU A 9 14.60 -5.37 -3.79
C LEU A 9 14.78 -6.86 -4.12
N LYS A 10 15.80 -7.19 -4.93
CA LYS A 10 16.11 -8.57 -5.28
C LYS A 10 16.38 -9.40 -4.02
N ASP A 11 17.18 -8.88 -3.11
CA ASP A 11 17.55 -9.56 -1.87
C ASP A 11 16.36 -9.69 -0.92
N ALA A 12 15.57 -8.62 -0.75
CA ALA A 12 14.34 -8.64 0.04
C ALA A 12 13.33 -9.68 -0.46
N LEU A 13 13.20 -9.87 -1.77
CA LEU A 13 12.29 -10.87 -2.35
C LEU A 13 12.72 -12.32 -2.09
N GLN A 14 13.97 -12.57 -1.66
CA GLN A 14 14.43 -13.91 -1.26
C GLN A 14 14.09 -14.26 0.20
N LEU A 15 13.68 -13.27 1.01
CA LEU A 15 13.35 -13.51 2.42
C LEU A 15 12.02 -14.28 2.56
N PRO A 16 11.80 -15.04 3.65
CA PRO A 16 10.50 -15.55 4.03
C PRO A 16 9.42 -14.47 4.12
N ASP A 17 8.17 -14.83 3.86
CA ASP A 17 7.03 -13.91 3.81
C ASP A 17 6.93 -12.99 5.03
N GLN A 18 7.10 -13.56 6.22
CA GLN A 18 7.07 -12.81 7.48
C GLN A 18 8.18 -11.77 7.58
N GLN A 19 9.41 -12.13 7.21
CA GLN A 19 10.56 -11.21 7.25
C GLN A 19 10.42 -10.09 6.20
N ARG A 20 9.81 -10.39 5.04
CA ARG A 20 9.48 -9.34 4.06
C ARG A 20 8.47 -8.35 4.62
N ALA A 21 7.45 -8.82 5.32
CA ALA A 21 6.45 -7.96 5.93
C ALA A 21 7.07 -7.04 6.99
N GLU A 22 7.90 -7.58 7.87
CA GLU A 22 8.64 -6.82 8.89
C GLU A 22 9.55 -5.76 8.27
N LEU A 23 10.33 -6.14 7.24
CA LEU A 23 11.19 -5.20 6.52
C LEU A 23 10.39 -4.05 5.88
N VAL A 24 9.23 -4.33 5.30
CA VAL A 24 8.39 -3.30 4.68
C VAL A 24 7.86 -2.33 5.74
N VAL A 25 7.47 -2.80 6.93
CA VAL A 25 7.01 -1.94 8.03
C VAL A 25 8.12 -0.97 8.45
N GLU A 26 9.31 -1.49 8.75
CA GLU A 26 10.46 -0.68 9.16
C GLU A 26 10.85 0.37 8.10
N LEU A 27 10.82 -0.02 6.81
CA LEU A 27 11.08 0.91 5.72
C LEU A 27 10.03 2.01 5.62
N LEU A 28 8.75 1.68 5.81
CA LEU A 28 7.66 2.67 5.81
C LEU A 28 7.77 3.63 6.99
N ASP A 29 8.07 3.13 8.19
CA ASP A 29 8.23 3.94 9.41
C ASP A 29 9.46 4.86 9.34
N SER A 30 10.47 4.48 8.54
CA SER A 30 11.65 5.32 8.30
C SER A 30 11.39 6.55 7.41
N LEU A 31 10.26 6.57 6.69
CA LEU A 31 9.93 7.69 5.80
C LEU A 31 9.50 8.91 6.63
N PRO A 32 9.84 10.14 6.21
CA PRO A 32 9.29 11.33 6.85
C PRO A 32 7.75 11.28 6.76
N PRO A 33 7.04 11.84 7.76
CA PRO A 33 5.59 11.95 7.69
C PRO A 33 5.20 12.53 6.34
N ALA A 34 4.38 11.79 5.58
CA ALA A 34 3.88 12.29 4.30
C ALA A 34 3.28 13.67 4.53
N GLU A 35 3.54 14.62 3.63
CA GLU A 35 3.03 15.98 3.80
C GLU A 35 1.52 15.91 4.08
N LEU A 36 1.11 16.62 5.14
CA LEU A 36 -0.25 16.60 5.73
C LEU A 36 -1.38 16.99 4.76
N GLY A 37 -1.08 17.22 3.47
CA GLY A 37 -2.03 17.45 2.39
C GLY A 37 -2.27 16.26 1.44
N GLN A 38 -1.49 15.17 1.51
CA GLN A 38 -1.66 13.99 0.63
C GLN A 38 -2.33 12.79 1.32
N VAL A 39 -2.37 12.78 2.66
CA VAL A 39 -2.99 11.72 3.45
C VAL A 39 -4.40 12.15 3.84
N ARG A 40 -5.40 11.31 3.54
CA ARG A 40 -6.76 11.50 4.08
C ARG A 40 -6.65 11.44 5.61
N SER A 41 -7.26 12.41 6.32
CA SER A 41 -7.30 12.37 7.78
C SER A 41 -7.92 11.06 8.29
N ASP A 42 -7.55 10.63 9.50
CA ASP A 42 -8.10 9.43 10.12
C ASP A 42 -9.64 9.44 10.13
N ALA A 43 -10.24 10.61 10.37
CA ALA A 43 -11.68 10.78 10.30
C ALA A 43 -12.26 10.52 8.90
N ALA A 44 -11.61 11.02 7.85
CA ALA A 44 -12.02 10.75 6.47
C ALA A 44 -11.81 9.28 6.08
N TRP A 45 -10.79 8.63 6.65
CA TRP A 45 -10.55 7.20 6.45
C TRP A 45 -11.59 6.33 7.14
N LEU A 46 -11.91 6.61 8.40
CA LEU A 46 -12.96 5.93 9.15
C LEU A 46 -14.33 6.07 8.46
N ALA A 47 -14.66 7.27 7.97
CA ALA A 47 -15.90 7.49 7.22
C ALA A 47 -15.95 6.65 5.94
N GLU A 48 -14.83 6.48 5.23
CA GLU A 48 -14.76 5.65 4.03
C GLU A 48 -14.88 4.15 4.35
N ILE A 49 -14.27 3.67 5.45
CA ILE A 49 -14.42 2.29 5.92
C ILE A 49 -15.89 2.00 6.22
N ASP A 50 -16.55 2.86 7.00
CA ASP A 50 -17.97 2.74 7.34
C ASP A 50 -18.85 2.69 6.10
N ARG A 51 -18.61 3.59 5.14
CA ARG A 51 -19.35 3.65 3.88
C ARG A 51 -19.22 2.33 3.11
N ARG A 52 -18.00 1.78 3.00
CA ARG A 52 -17.74 0.52 2.29
C ARG A 52 -18.32 -0.69 3.02
N ALA A 53 -18.28 -0.71 4.36
CA ALA A 53 -18.90 -1.76 5.16
C ALA A 53 -20.41 -1.81 4.92
N ARG A 54 -21.10 -0.66 4.94
CA ARG A 54 -22.55 -0.59 4.65
C ARG A 54 -22.87 -1.02 3.22
N ALA A 55 -22.05 -0.63 2.25
CA ALA A 55 -22.25 -1.05 0.86
C ALA A 55 -22.13 -2.58 0.69
N ALA A 56 -21.12 -3.18 1.33
CA ALA A 56 -20.95 -4.64 1.33
C ALA A 56 -22.13 -5.35 2.00
N GLN A 57 -22.60 -4.84 3.15
CA GLN A 57 -23.79 -5.34 3.84
C GLN A 57 -25.06 -5.23 2.98
N ALA A 58 -25.15 -4.18 2.15
CA ALA A 58 -26.24 -3.99 1.18
C ALA A 58 -26.09 -4.85 -0.10
N GLY A 59 -25.07 -5.71 -0.18
CA GLY A 59 -24.86 -6.62 -1.31
C GLY A 59 -24.08 -6.01 -2.49
N VAL A 60 -23.48 -4.83 -2.33
CA VAL A 60 -22.59 -4.26 -3.35
C VAL A 60 -21.31 -5.10 -3.42
N SER A 61 -21.05 -5.69 -4.59
CA SER A 61 -19.85 -6.49 -4.81
C SER A 61 -18.59 -5.62 -4.87
N GLY A 62 -17.50 -6.14 -4.31
CA GLY A 62 -16.17 -5.53 -4.45
C GLY A 62 -15.60 -5.70 -5.86
N VAL A 63 -14.53 -4.96 -6.14
CA VAL A 63 -13.71 -5.16 -7.34
C VAL A 63 -12.64 -6.21 -7.02
N ALA A 64 -12.39 -7.13 -7.97
CA ALA A 64 -11.31 -8.11 -7.84
C ALA A 64 -9.96 -7.40 -7.61
N TRP A 65 -9.12 -7.97 -6.75
CA TRP A 65 -7.86 -7.35 -6.36
C TRP A 65 -6.93 -7.14 -7.57
N GLU A 66 -6.91 -8.08 -8.50
CA GLU A 66 -6.08 -8.07 -9.69
C GLU A 66 -6.37 -6.85 -10.57
N GLU A 67 -7.65 -6.49 -10.70
CA GLU A 67 -8.10 -5.33 -11.45
C GLU A 67 -7.69 -4.02 -10.75
N VAL A 68 -7.91 -3.93 -9.44
CA VAL A 68 -7.49 -2.76 -8.66
C VAL A 68 -5.97 -2.60 -8.71
N ARG A 69 -5.22 -3.68 -8.53
CA ARG A 69 -3.75 -3.69 -8.58
C ARG A 69 -3.24 -3.22 -9.93
N LYS A 70 -3.83 -3.70 -11.03
CA LYS A 70 -3.48 -3.24 -12.38
C LYS A 70 -3.67 -1.74 -12.53
N GLN A 71 -4.84 -1.21 -12.16
CA GLN A 71 -5.13 0.22 -12.25
C GLN A 71 -4.16 1.08 -11.42
N VAL A 72 -3.76 0.60 -10.23
CA VAL A 72 -2.77 1.30 -9.40
C VAL A 72 -1.41 1.31 -10.07
N LEU A 73 -0.95 0.17 -10.58
CA LEU A 73 0.34 0.07 -11.28
C LEU A 73 0.39 0.96 -12.53
N ASP A 74 -0.71 1.07 -13.28
CA ASP A 74 -0.80 1.93 -14.46
C ASP A 74 -0.71 3.43 -14.13
N ARG A 75 -1.08 3.83 -12.90
CA ARG A 75 -1.01 5.22 -12.42
C ARG A 75 0.33 5.61 -11.85
N LEU A 76 1.17 4.64 -11.50
CA LEU A 76 2.51 4.94 -10.98
C LEU A 76 3.39 5.45 -12.12
N PRO A 77 4.19 6.51 -11.89
CA PRO A 77 5.11 7.00 -12.90
C PRO A 77 6.06 5.87 -13.33
N LYS A 78 6.20 5.69 -14.65
CA LYS A 78 7.15 4.73 -15.22
C LYS A 78 8.56 5.15 -14.81
N ARG A 79 9.29 4.21 -14.20
CA ARG A 79 10.70 4.38 -13.84
C ARG A 79 11.58 4.44 -15.07
#